data_AF-A0A2S6XCP1-F1
#
_entry.id   AF-A0A2S6XCP1-F1
#
_cell.length_a   1.000
_cell.length_b   1.000
_cell.length_c   1.000
_cell.angle_alpha   90.00
_cell.angle_beta   90.00
_cell.angle_gamma   90.00
#
_symmetry.space_group_name_H-M   'P 1'
#
loop_
_entity.id
_entity.type
_entity.pdbx_description
1 polymer ?
#
loop_
_entity_poly.entity_id
_entity_poly.type
_entity_poly.pdbx_seq_one_letter_code
_entity_poly.pdbx_strand_id
1 'polypeptide(L)'
;MAKRKDQFLPRPDTVWSTRGRSRVPNFIQSIQARTEDLRQQSRILQLREFDPDGAGACRDWWWGFDAAWRTDDGACIRARLQISPDKAETVQAKATKKSLSQPGAAPVGMGWLLTAEADQPWQEQWPSPLEMFFDLAKNSLKDSFFSMCDWASGQLTLTDSTLSSQDVPTRDTLAELTSYAPYITVLTHDWQHMDDIREESVPGVVKLLPPSLTGRVVETLLWGDQDQEVNAELGDLKVQVPWGGAVIVPNRPRPEGWPLTDCVIRRPPGGGIEQLQKEVAEAVVRYSRLPVHYERDVRAEIEDFHANWALPEVGPASTRLLVEKQRVEEDNERLNQVINGLRDELSAAQRHGQEMLRLKNAAETAATRLLEEAQASDARQAQEQAERAWAAYEAAEAEVERLTSEAAWLRRERAQSLGKSYSDPAPEPLPGPKSWDELLELAGGLLTKVRVGNIAKGVGLLRGHEKEKVWLQRSWSALESYQAYAEAKAEHGPVVLPHMRSYLQWQRATVIFPTTWHAPNDASALSRDPKYTAARTFTVPDLGPVVMAEHVRIDHGRPPAPRMHVYDDTCGPTGMVHIGYIGPHLPNGRDS
;
A
#
# COMPACT_ATOMS: atom_id res chain seq x y z
N MET A 1 -25.23 36.78 -31.55
CA MET A 1 -23.89 36.37 -31.09
C MET A 1 -23.54 36.82 -29.66
N ALA A 2 -24.18 37.84 -29.07
CA ALA A 2 -23.89 38.28 -27.69
C ALA A 2 -24.31 37.28 -26.58
N LYS A 3 -25.37 36.48 -26.77
CA LYS A 3 -25.88 35.53 -25.74
C LYS A 3 -24.99 34.30 -25.46
N ARG A 4 -24.04 33.95 -26.34
CA ARG A 4 -23.13 32.79 -26.14
C ARG A 4 -21.91 33.12 -25.27
N LYS A 5 -21.51 34.39 -25.16
CA LYS A 5 -20.33 34.79 -24.37
C LYS A 5 -20.58 34.74 -22.86
N ASP A 6 -21.81 34.95 -22.41
CA ASP A 6 -22.17 34.86 -20.97
C ASP A 6 -22.30 33.42 -20.44
N GLN A 7 -22.32 32.41 -21.33
CA GLN A 7 -22.48 31.00 -20.97
C GLN A 7 -21.18 30.30 -20.55
N PHE A 8 -20.02 30.85 -20.91
CA PHE A 8 -18.73 30.18 -20.74
C PHE A 8 -17.71 31.16 -20.16
N LEU A 9 -17.62 31.22 -18.84
CA LEU A 9 -16.56 31.95 -18.13
C LEU A 9 -15.44 30.98 -17.73
N PRO A 10 -14.18 31.43 -17.68
CA PRO A 10 -13.08 30.60 -17.21
C PRO A 10 -13.30 30.20 -15.76
N ARG A 11 -13.07 28.92 -15.48
CA ARG A 11 -13.04 28.38 -14.13
C ARG A 11 -11.88 29.01 -13.34
N PRO A 12 -12.10 29.47 -12.10
CA PRO A 12 -10.99 29.83 -11.22
C PRO A 12 -10.07 28.62 -11.04
N ASP A 13 -8.77 28.87 -11.09
CA ASP A 13 -7.74 27.85 -10.87
C ASP A 13 -7.73 27.30 -9.44
N THR A 14 -8.43 27.96 -8.51
CA THR A 14 -8.64 27.52 -7.12
C THR A 14 -9.75 26.49 -6.95
N VAL A 15 -10.63 26.30 -7.94
CA VAL A 15 -11.80 25.41 -7.80
C VAL A 15 -11.46 24.04 -8.35
N TRP A 16 -12.01 23.01 -7.71
CA TRP A 16 -12.05 21.60 -8.12
C TRP A 16 -13.50 21.12 -8.13
N SER A 17 -13.90 20.32 -9.12
CA SER A 17 -15.25 19.75 -9.13
C SER A 17 -15.32 18.43 -9.89
N THR A 18 -16.28 17.60 -9.50
CA THR A 18 -16.70 16.40 -10.23
C THR A 18 -18.14 16.02 -9.86
N ARG A 19 -18.76 15.13 -10.62
CA ARG A 19 -20.10 14.59 -10.34
C ARG A 19 -20.14 13.08 -10.54
N GLY A 20 -21.28 12.48 -10.24
CA GLY A 20 -21.55 11.09 -10.59
C GLY A 20 -22.93 10.65 -10.12
N ARG A 21 -23.14 9.35 -10.14
CA ARG A 21 -24.28 8.64 -9.58
C ARG A 21 -23.77 7.54 -8.65
N SER A 22 -24.66 7.05 -7.80
CA SER A 22 -24.39 5.93 -6.92
C SER A 22 -25.64 5.08 -6.78
N ARG A 23 -25.53 3.76 -6.91
CA ARG A 23 -26.61 2.82 -6.57
C ARG A 23 -26.33 2.06 -5.27
N VAL A 24 -25.35 2.53 -4.50
CA VAL A 24 -24.91 1.89 -3.26
C VAL A 24 -26.07 1.91 -2.25
N PRO A 25 -26.48 0.75 -1.71
CA PRO A 25 -27.38 0.73 -0.56
C PRO A 25 -26.77 1.47 0.62
N ASN A 26 -27.56 2.28 1.31
CA ASN A 26 -27.09 3.10 2.44
C ASN A 26 -25.99 4.13 2.08
N PHE A 27 -26.00 4.67 0.85
CA PHE A 27 -25.01 5.63 0.36
C PHE A 27 -24.80 6.86 1.27
N ILE A 28 -25.86 7.37 1.88
CA ILE A 28 -25.76 8.53 2.79
C ILE A 28 -25.05 8.13 4.09
N GLN A 29 -25.40 6.97 4.65
CA GLN A 29 -24.83 6.48 5.90
C GLN A 29 -23.33 6.16 5.75
N SER A 30 -22.89 5.71 4.57
CA SER A 30 -21.46 5.49 4.32
C SER A 30 -20.66 6.79 4.30
N ILE A 31 -21.22 7.86 3.72
CA ILE A 31 -20.62 9.21 3.74
C ILE A 31 -20.58 9.75 5.17
N GLN A 32 -21.66 9.61 5.94
CA GLN A 32 -21.70 10.02 7.35
C GLN A 32 -20.64 9.29 8.18
N ALA A 33 -20.54 7.96 8.06
CA ALA A 33 -19.53 7.18 8.77
C ALA A 33 -18.10 7.60 8.38
N ARG A 34 -17.86 7.83 7.09
CA ARG A 34 -16.55 8.26 6.58
C ARG A 34 -16.15 9.66 7.07
N THR A 35 -17.05 10.63 6.94
CA THR A 35 -16.77 12.01 7.32
C THR A 35 -16.57 12.14 8.83
N GLU A 36 -17.28 11.34 9.64
CA GLU A 36 -17.08 11.26 11.08
C GLU A 36 -15.73 10.61 11.46
N ASP A 37 -15.34 9.51 10.80
CA ASP A 37 -14.01 8.89 10.99
C ASP A 37 -12.87 9.88 10.68
N LEU A 38 -12.96 10.60 9.56
CA LEU A 38 -11.97 11.61 9.19
C LEU A 38 -11.95 12.81 10.14
N ARG A 39 -13.11 13.17 10.72
CA ARG A 39 -13.19 14.20 11.76
C ARG A 39 -12.49 13.75 13.04
N GLN A 40 -12.68 12.51 13.47
CA GLN A 40 -11.98 11.94 14.63
C GLN A 40 -10.47 11.89 14.44
N GLN A 41 -10.02 11.69 13.20
CA GLN A 41 -8.61 11.76 12.79
C GLN A 41 -8.10 13.19 12.58
N SER A 42 -8.93 14.22 12.80
CA SER A 42 -8.62 15.63 12.52
C SER A 42 -8.24 15.94 11.07
N ARG A 43 -8.60 15.06 10.12
CA ARG A 43 -8.43 15.28 8.68
C ARG A 43 -9.51 16.18 8.10
N ILE A 44 -10.72 16.15 8.67
CA ILE A 44 -11.77 17.14 8.44
C ILE A 44 -11.87 18.02 9.70
N LEU A 45 -11.73 19.34 9.53
CA LEU A 45 -11.72 20.28 10.65
C LEU A 45 -13.10 20.86 10.94
N GLN A 46 -13.89 21.06 9.90
CA GLN A 46 -15.27 21.53 9.99
C GLN A 46 -16.16 20.65 9.11
N LEU A 47 -17.32 20.26 9.63
CA LEU A 47 -18.29 19.44 8.92
C LEU A 47 -19.69 19.94 9.26
N ARG A 48 -20.52 20.10 8.24
CA ARG A 48 -21.95 20.39 8.36
C ARG A 48 -22.73 19.52 7.39
N GLU A 49 -23.74 18.84 7.90
CA GLU A 49 -24.71 18.12 7.07
C GLU A 49 -25.95 18.99 6.83
N PHE A 50 -26.49 18.92 5.62
CA PHE A 50 -27.76 19.54 5.23
C PHE A 50 -28.82 18.46 5.15
N ASP A 51 -29.75 18.50 6.10
CA ASP A 51 -30.90 17.62 6.14
C ASP A 51 -32.04 18.20 5.26
N PRO A 52 -32.64 17.41 4.34
CA PRO A 52 -33.83 17.78 3.57
C PRO A 52 -34.99 18.38 4.35
N ASP A 53 -35.15 17.99 5.62
CA ASP A 53 -36.27 18.38 6.47
C ASP A 53 -35.86 19.46 7.51
N GLY A 54 -34.62 19.95 7.44
CA GLY A 54 -34.03 20.93 8.37
C GLY A 54 -34.08 22.40 7.90
N ALA A 55 -33.65 23.31 8.79
CA ALA A 55 -33.48 24.72 8.45
C ALA A 55 -32.31 24.91 7.48
N GLY A 56 -32.59 25.40 6.26
CA GLY A 56 -31.63 25.51 5.16
C GLY A 56 -31.85 24.54 4.01
N ALA A 57 -33.00 23.86 3.96
CA ALA A 57 -33.37 22.97 2.86
C ALA A 57 -33.26 23.67 1.49
N CYS A 58 -32.42 23.10 0.61
CA CYS A 58 -32.31 23.54 -0.77
C CYS A 58 -33.49 23.00 -1.60
N ARG A 59 -33.98 23.78 -2.57
CA ARG A 59 -35.03 23.33 -3.50
C ARG A 59 -34.49 22.41 -4.60
N ASP A 60 -33.19 22.49 -4.88
CA ASP A 60 -32.58 21.91 -6.07
C ASP A 60 -31.89 20.56 -5.81
N TRP A 61 -31.47 20.30 -4.57
CA TRP A 61 -30.86 19.04 -4.14
C TRP A 61 -31.41 18.55 -2.80
N TRP A 62 -31.27 17.25 -2.55
CA TRP A 62 -31.95 16.56 -1.44
C TRP A 62 -31.09 16.56 -0.17
N TRP A 63 -29.88 16.02 -0.22
CA TRP A 63 -28.91 15.98 0.89
C TRP A 63 -27.64 16.73 0.51
N GLY A 64 -26.90 17.20 1.51
CA GLY A 64 -25.58 17.74 1.25
C GLY A 64 -24.67 17.75 2.45
N PHE A 65 -23.38 17.94 2.19
CA PHE A 65 -22.33 18.01 3.20
C PHE A 65 -21.39 19.15 2.84
N ASP A 66 -21.20 20.09 3.76
CA ASP A 66 -20.09 21.03 3.73
C ASP A 66 -18.95 20.48 4.60
N ALA A 67 -17.74 20.46 4.06
CA ALA A 67 -16.55 20.08 4.80
C ALA A 67 -15.43 21.10 4.53
N ALA A 68 -14.60 21.35 5.55
CA ALA A 68 -13.38 22.11 5.38
C ALA A 68 -12.20 21.44 6.07
N TRP A 69 -11.04 21.47 5.41
CA TRP A 69 -9.81 20.83 5.88
C TRP A 69 -8.58 21.62 5.46
N ARG A 70 -7.41 21.11 5.88
CA ARG A 70 -6.11 21.61 5.42
C ARG A 70 -5.39 20.52 4.65
N THR A 71 -4.73 20.92 3.59
CA THR A 71 -3.72 20.09 2.91
C THR A 71 -2.43 20.06 3.73
N ASP A 72 -1.55 19.12 3.39
CA ASP A 72 -0.27 18.95 4.08
C ASP A 72 0.67 20.16 3.93
N ASP A 73 0.51 20.97 2.88
CA ASP A 73 1.22 22.23 2.67
C ASP A 73 0.49 23.44 3.27
N GLY A 74 -0.63 23.20 3.97
CA GLY A 74 -1.33 24.21 4.77
C GLY A 74 -2.40 25.02 4.05
N ALA A 75 -2.68 24.71 2.78
CA ALA A 75 -3.79 25.28 2.03
C ALA A 75 -5.12 24.94 2.70
N CYS A 76 -6.05 25.88 2.68
CA CYS A 76 -7.39 25.65 3.21
C CYS A 76 -8.32 25.26 2.07
N ILE A 77 -8.94 24.10 2.19
CA ILE A 77 -9.92 23.61 1.23
C ILE A 77 -11.29 23.60 1.90
N ARG A 78 -12.27 24.18 1.21
CA ARG A 78 -13.69 24.04 1.49
C ARG A 78 -14.34 23.22 0.39
N ALA A 79 -15.27 22.35 0.73
CA ALA A 79 -16.02 21.60 -0.26
C ALA A 79 -17.48 21.40 0.15
N ARG A 80 -18.33 21.28 -0.87
CA ARG A 80 -19.74 20.96 -0.79
C ARG A 80 -20.04 19.74 -1.65
N LEU A 81 -20.51 18.68 -1.02
CA LEU A 81 -21.13 17.53 -1.69
C LEU A 81 -22.63 17.73 -1.69
N GLN A 82 -23.25 17.71 -2.86
CA GLN A 82 -24.70 17.74 -3.06
C GLN A 82 -25.17 16.38 -3.57
N ILE A 83 -26.31 15.93 -3.08
CA ILE A 83 -26.86 14.61 -3.41
C ILE A 83 -28.34 14.77 -3.73
N SER A 84 -28.76 14.17 -4.84
CA SER A 84 -30.13 14.20 -5.33
C SER A 84 -30.52 12.81 -5.81
N PRO A 85 -31.79 12.41 -5.72
CA PRO A 85 -32.20 11.10 -6.20
C PRO A 85 -32.42 11.16 -7.71
N ASP A 86 -32.21 10.04 -8.40
CA ASP A 86 -32.60 9.92 -9.78
C ASP A 86 -34.12 10.03 -9.88
N LYS A 87 -34.59 11.09 -10.55
CA LYS A 87 -36.02 11.40 -10.63
C LYS A 87 -36.81 10.28 -11.33
N ALA A 88 -36.23 9.61 -12.33
CA ALA A 88 -36.90 8.56 -13.07
C ALA A 88 -37.06 7.30 -12.21
N GLU A 89 -36.00 6.87 -11.53
CA GLU A 89 -36.02 5.70 -10.65
C GLU A 89 -36.88 5.93 -9.39
N THR A 90 -36.85 7.14 -8.83
CA THR A 90 -37.64 7.50 -7.65
C THR A 90 -39.14 7.40 -7.92
N VAL A 91 -39.58 7.86 -9.10
CA VAL A 91 -40.99 7.77 -9.53
C VAL A 91 -41.41 6.32 -9.74
N GLN A 92 -40.55 5.51 -10.37
CA GLN A 92 -40.80 4.08 -10.57
C GLN A 92 -40.88 3.32 -9.24
N ALA A 93 -39.99 3.62 -8.30
CA ALA A 93 -39.92 2.98 -6.98
C ALA A 93 -40.97 3.50 -5.98
N LYS A 94 -41.74 4.55 -6.32
CA LYS A 94 -42.64 5.28 -5.40
C LYS A 94 -41.94 5.67 -4.09
N ALA A 95 -40.65 5.97 -4.17
CA ALA A 95 -39.84 6.25 -3.00
C ALA A 95 -40.13 7.67 -2.49
N THR A 96 -40.27 7.82 -1.17
CA THR A 96 -40.49 9.08 -0.48
C THR A 96 -39.22 9.56 0.19
N LYS A 97 -39.19 10.84 0.62
CA LYS A 97 -38.02 11.35 1.32
C LYS A 97 -37.65 10.53 2.56
N LYS A 98 -38.68 10.17 3.33
CA LYS A 98 -38.55 9.38 4.55
C LYS A 98 -38.13 7.92 4.29
N SER A 99 -38.49 7.33 3.14
CA SER A 99 -38.15 5.93 2.86
C SER A 99 -36.71 5.75 2.39
N LEU A 100 -36.07 6.77 1.81
CA LEU A 100 -34.68 6.69 1.34
C LEU A 100 -33.65 7.09 2.41
N SER A 101 -34.06 7.73 3.52
CA SER A 101 -33.19 7.94 4.70
C SER A 101 -33.06 6.71 5.60
N GLN A 102 -33.91 5.69 5.44
CA GLN A 102 -33.93 4.54 6.35
C GLN A 102 -32.92 3.46 5.95
N PRO A 103 -32.26 2.80 6.92
CA PRO A 103 -31.41 1.65 6.64
C PRO A 103 -32.18 0.55 5.89
N GLY A 104 -31.60 0.01 4.82
CA GLY A 104 -32.22 -1.05 4.02
C GLY A 104 -33.26 -0.58 3.00
N ALA A 105 -33.28 0.71 2.65
CA ALA A 105 -34.09 1.24 1.55
C ALA A 105 -33.76 0.55 0.22
N ALA A 106 -34.76 0.50 -0.69
CA ALA A 106 -34.54 0.02 -2.05
C ALA A 106 -33.47 0.88 -2.75
N PRO A 107 -32.55 0.28 -3.53
CA PRO A 107 -31.48 1.00 -4.20
C PRO A 107 -32.07 1.86 -5.31
N VAL A 108 -32.39 3.11 -4.99
CA VAL A 108 -32.67 4.16 -5.96
C VAL A 108 -31.35 4.85 -6.26
N GLY A 109 -31.03 5.04 -7.54
CA GLY A 109 -29.85 5.78 -7.96
C GLY A 109 -29.82 7.18 -7.35
N MET A 110 -28.66 7.56 -6.80
CA MET A 110 -28.40 8.87 -6.21
C MET A 110 -27.38 9.61 -7.07
N GLY A 111 -27.79 10.70 -7.70
CA GLY A 111 -26.89 11.67 -8.30
C GLY A 111 -26.13 12.46 -7.25
N TRP A 112 -24.86 12.76 -7.49
CA TRP A 112 -24.06 13.59 -6.60
C TRP A 112 -23.17 14.55 -7.38
N LEU A 113 -22.94 15.73 -6.81
CA LEU A 113 -22.03 16.77 -7.31
C LEU A 113 -21.13 17.21 -6.17
N LEU A 114 -19.82 17.18 -6.40
CA LEU A 114 -18.81 17.64 -5.45
C LEU A 114 -18.09 18.84 -6.04
N THR A 115 -18.14 19.95 -5.32
CA THR A 115 -17.37 21.16 -5.60
C THR A 115 -16.47 21.46 -4.42
N ALA A 116 -15.18 21.67 -4.68
CA ALA A 116 -14.19 22.08 -3.70
C ALA A 116 -13.48 23.34 -4.18
N GLU A 117 -13.04 24.17 -3.26
CA GLU A 117 -12.29 25.38 -3.56
C GLU A 117 -11.20 25.57 -2.51
N ALA A 118 -10.01 25.90 -3.01
CA ALA A 118 -8.88 26.25 -2.18
C ALA A 118 -8.75 27.77 -2.05
N ASP A 119 -8.04 28.21 -1.01
CA ASP A 119 -7.62 29.60 -0.80
C ASP A 119 -6.48 30.05 -1.75
N GLN A 120 -5.92 29.13 -2.53
CA GLN A 120 -4.86 29.35 -3.50
C GLN A 120 -5.05 28.47 -4.75
N PRO A 121 -4.32 28.72 -5.87
CA PRO A 121 -4.42 27.89 -7.06
C PRO A 121 -4.27 26.40 -6.75
N TRP A 122 -5.15 25.59 -7.35
CA TRP A 122 -5.25 24.17 -7.06
C TRP A 122 -3.96 23.44 -7.45
N GLN A 123 -3.40 22.65 -6.54
CA GLN A 123 -2.16 21.93 -6.80
C GLN A 123 -2.41 20.44 -7.10
N GLU A 124 -1.70 19.91 -8.10
CA GLU A 124 -1.97 18.58 -8.67
C GLU A 124 -1.66 17.44 -7.68
N GLN A 125 -0.72 17.65 -6.77
CA GLN A 125 -0.28 16.69 -5.76
C GLN A 125 -1.22 16.56 -4.57
N TRP A 126 -2.18 17.48 -4.40
CA TRP A 126 -3.13 17.38 -3.29
C TRP A 126 -4.03 16.15 -3.46
N PRO A 127 -4.44 15.48 -2.35
CA PRO A 127 -5.42 14.42 -2.40
C PRO A 127 -6.72 14.88 -3.07
N SER A 128 -7.41 13.96 -3.76
CA SER A 128 -8.71 14.27 -4.35
C SER A 128 -9.74 14.56 -3.26
N PRO A 129 -10.57 15.62 -3.41
CA PRO A 129 -11.68 15.90 -2.50
C PRO A 129 -12.66 14.74 -2.34
N LEU A 130 -12.72 13.81 -3.30
CA LEU A 130 -13.52 12.58 -3.17
C LEU A 130 -13.15 11.78 -1.92
N GLU A 131 -11.88 11.74 -1.54
CA GLU A 131 -11.42 10.95 -0.38
C GLU A 131 -12.00 11.42 0.95
N MET A 132 -12.49 12.67 1.01
CA MET A 132 -13.12 13.24 2.20
C MET A 132 -14.53 12.69 2.41
N PHE A 133 -15.20 12.27 1.34
CA PHE A 133 -16.60 11.81 1.39
C PHE A 133 -16.73 10.31 1.09
N PHE A 134 -15.77 9.73 0.36
CA PHE A 134 -15.79 8.36 -0.10
C PHE A 134 -14.53 7.61 0.37
N ASP A 135 -14.69 6.36 0.82
CA ASP A 135 -13.55 5.50 1.15
C ASP A 135 -13.01 4.82 -0.12
N LEU A 136 -11.97 5.41 -0.70
CA LEU A 136 -11.31 4.89 -1.89
C LEU A 136 -10.32 3.74 -1.58
N ALA A 137 -10.01 3.44 -0.30
CA ALA A 137 -8.93 2.52 0.08
C ALA A 137 -9.41 1.19 0.66
N LYS A 138 -10.48 1.16 1.47
CA LYS A 138 -11.01 -0.08 2.08
C LYS A 138 -11.89 -0.92 1.16
N ASN A 139 -12.22 -0.39 -0.01
CA ASN A 139 -12.97 -1.12 -1.00
C ASN A 139 -12.00 -1.93 -1.85
N SER A 140 -11.78 -3.19 -1.43
CA SER A 140 -11.36 -4.26 -2.34
C SER A 140 -12.07 -4.05 -3.69
N LEU A 141 -11.29 -4.03 -4.78
CA LEU A 141 -11.67 -3.72 -6.16
C LEU A 141 -12.83 -4.58 -6.73
N LYS A 142 -13.51 -5.39 -5.91
CA LYS A 142 -14.60 -6.28 -6.32
C LYS A 142 -16.00 -5.94 -5.79
N ASP A 143 -16.17 -5.28 -4.62
CA ASP A 143 -17.51 -5.23 -3.98
C ASP A 143 -18.17 -3.84 -3.83
N SER A 144 -17.45 -2.72 -3.89
CA SER A 144 -18.06 -1.37 -3.70
C SER A 144 -17.74 -0.35 -4.79
N PHE A 145 -16.63 -0.54 -5.53
CA PHE A 145 -16.23 0.38 -6.61
C PHE A 145 -17.16 0.30 -7.83
N PHE A 146 -17.81 -0.85 -8.03
CA PHE A 146 -18.83 -1.10 -9.06
C PHE A 146 -20.09 -0.23 -8.96
N SER A 147 -20.24 0.57 -7.91
CA SER A 147 -21.51 1.22 -7.60
C SER A 147 -21.46 2.75 -7.62
N MET A 148 -20.28 3.36 -7.77
CA MET A 148 -20.17 4.75 -8.19
C MET A 148 -20.11 4.78 -9.72
N CYS A 149 -20.93 5.63 -10.33
CA CYS A 149 -21.18 5.66 -11.77
C CYS A 149 -20.93 7.08 -12.29
N ASP A 150 -20.29 7.28 -13.45
CA ASP A 150 -20.33 8.61 -14.08
C ASP A 150 -21.78 8.88 -14.50
N TRP A 151 -22.13 10.16 -14.58
CA TRP A 151 -23.51 10.57 -14.75
C TRP A 151 -24.10 10.21 -16.14
N ALA A 152 -23.26 9.98 -17.15
CA ALA A 152 -23.65 9.79 -18.55
C ALA A 152 -23.63 8.32 -18.99
N SER A 153 -22.61 7.55 -18.58
CA SER A 153 -22.45 6.14 -18.95
C SER A 153 -23.07 5.19 -17.93
N GLY A 154 -23.34 5.65 -16.70
CA GLY A 154 -23.70 4.77 -15.60
C GLY A 154 -22.52 3.92 -15.11
N GLN A 155 -21.28 4.25 -15.46
CA GLN A 155 -20.05 3.57 -15.04
C GLN A 155 -19.04 4.63 -14.57
N LEU A 156 -18.50 4.56 -13.35
CA LEU A 156 -17.41 5.44 -12.90
C LEU A 156 -16.19 4.55 -12.79
N THR A 157 -15.32 4.63 -13.78
CA THR A 157 -14.03 3.96 -13.71
C THR A 157 -13.09 4.78 -12.84
N LEU A 158 -13.25 4.71 -11.51
CA LEU A 158 -12.24 5.22 -10.60
C LEU A 158 -11.03 4.28 -10.48
N THR A 159 -11.10 3.04 -10.99
CA THR A 159 -9.94 2.14 -10.90
C THR A 159 -9.75 1.04 -11.93
N ASP A 160 -10.73 0.54 -12.69
CA ASP A 160 -10.50 -0.41 -13.81
C ASP A 160 -11.84 -0.64 -14.53
N SER A 161 -11.91 -0.48 -15.86
CA SER A 161 -13.14 -0.76 -16.60
C SER A 161 -13.33 -2.27 -16.65
N THR A 162 -14.44 -2.77 -16.11
CA THR A 162 -14.82 -4.15 -16.35
C THR A 162 -15.09 -4.40 -17.82
N LEU A 163 -14.57 -5.54 -18.25
CA LEU A 163 -14.60 -6.17 -19.56
C LEU A 163 -16.04 -6.48 -20.02
N SER A 164 -16.90 -5.47 -20.16
CA SER A 164 -18.22 -5.62 -20.76
C SER A 164 -18.11 -5.44 -22.27
N SER A 165 -18.30 -6.52 -23.01
CA SER A 165 -18.37 -6.55 -24.49
C SER A 165 -19.40 -5.62 -25.14
N GLN A 166 -20.30 -4.98 -24.37
CA GLN A 166 -21.57 -4.48 -24.92
C GLN A 166 -21.74 -2.96 -24.93
N ASP A 167 -20.88 -2.18 -24.28
CA ASP A 167 -21.14 -0.75 -24.06
C ASP A 167 -20.08 0.15 -24.74
N VAL A 168 -20.12 0.23 -26.07
CA VAL A 168 -19.40 1.28 -26.80
C VAL A 168 -20.03 2.64 -26.49
N PRO A 169 -19.27 3.67 -26.10
CA PRO A 169 -19.84 4.96 -25.73
C PRO A 169 -20.61 5.57 -26.92
N THR A 170 -21.91 5.79 -26.73
CA THR A 170 -22.80 6.33 -27.76
C THR A 170 -22.52 7.81 -28.01
N ARG A 171 -23.06 8.36 -29.11
CA ARG A 171 -23.02 9.79 -29.41
C ARG A 171 -23.51 10.66 -28.25
N ASP A 172 -24.61 10.26 -27.62
CA ASP A 172 -25.26 11.00 -26.55
C ASP A 172 -24.40 10.95 -25.27
N THR A 173 -23.81 9.79 -24.97
CA THR A 173 -22.85 9.61 -23.87
C THR A 173 -21.61 10.48 -24.06
N LEU A 174 -21.01 10.47 -25.26
CA LEU A 174 -19.85 11.32 -25.57
C LEU A 174 -20.21 12.81 -25.57
N ALA A 175 -21.40 13.17 -26.08
CA ALA A 175 -21.88 14.54 -26.05
C ALA A 175 -22.04 15.04 -24.61
N GLU A 176 -22.56 14.21 -23.70
CA GLU A 176 -22.77 14.55 -22.29
C GLU A 176 -21.44 14.61 -21.50
N LEU A 177 -20.52 13.68 -21.75
CA LEU A 177 -19.19 13.68 -21.13
C LEU A 177 -18.36 14.89 -21.57
N THR A 178 -18.48 15.31 -22.84
CA THR A 178 -17.72 16.44 -23.40
C THR A 178 -18.40 17.79 -23.18
N SER A 179 -19.73 17.85 -23.01
CA SER A 179 -20.42 19.10 -22.67
C SER A 179 -20.17 19.52 -21.22
N TYR A 180 -19.90 18.56 -20.34
CA TYR A 180 -19.67 18.82 -18.94
C TYR A 180 -18.18 19.02 -18.65
N ALA A 181 -17.82 20.27 -18.34
CA ALA A 181 -16.46 20.74 -18.16
C ALA A 181 -15.55 20.06 -17.09
N PRO A 182 -16.02 19.43 -16.00
CA PRO A 182 -15.11 18.91 -14.98
C PRO A 182 -14.41 17.60 -15.35
N TYR A 183 -14.91 16.86 -16.36
CA TYR A 183 -14.29 15.62 -16.80
C TYR A 183 -13.23 15.82 -17.88
N ILE A 184 -12.25 14.93 -17.87
CA ILE A 184 -11.32 14.67 -18.95
C ILE A 184 -11.64 13.25 -19.43
N THR A 185 -12.25 13.15 -20.61
CA THR A 185 -12.59 11.85 -21.20
C THR A 185 -11.41 11.34 -22.02
N VAL A 186 -10.99 10.11 -21.73
CA VAL A 186 -9.88 9.44 -22.39
C VAL A 186 -10.39 8.13 -22.96
N LEU A 187 -10.15 7.90 -24.24
CA LEU A 187 -10.44 6.62 -24.88
C LEU A 187 -9.10 5.97 -25.24
N THR A 188 -8.83 4.80 -24.67
CA THR A 188 -7.57 4.07 -24.87
C THR A 188 -7.88 2.78 -25.60
N HIS A 189 -7.18 2.49 -26.69
CA HIS A 189 -7.40 1.29 -27.49
C HIS A 189 -6.30 0.25 -27.27
N ASP A 190 -6.70 -0.99 -27.02
CA ASP A 190 -5.81 -2.15 -27.00
C ASP A 190 -6.11 -3.12 -28.15
N TRP A 191 -5.05 -3.66 -28.76
CA TRP A 191 -5.12 -4.60 -29.90
C TRP A 191 -5.61 -6.00 -29.51
N GLN A 192 -5.71 -6.29 -28.21
CA GLN A 192 -6.13 -7.61 -27.73
C GLN A 192 -7.63 -7.78 -27.96
N HIS A 193 -8.02 -8.97 -28.39
CA HIS A 193 -9.44 -9.32 -28.40
C HIS A 193 -9.91 -9.49 -26.96
N MET A 194 -11.14 -9.06 -26.66
CA MET A 194 -11.66 -9.05 -25.30
C MET A 194 -11.67 -10.45 -24.65
N ASP A 195 -11.82 -11.50 -25.45
CA ASP A 195 -11.81 -12.91 -25.01
C ASP A 195 -10.45 -13.38 -24.47
N ASP A 196 -9.36 -12.67 -24.81
CA ASP A 196 -7.99 -13.01 -24.40
C ASP A 196 -7.55 -12.27 -23.12
N ILE A 197 -8.41 -11.39 -22.57
CA ILE A 197 -8.04 -10.50 -21.47
C ILE A 197 -8.37 -11.13 -20.12
N ARG A 198 -7.39 -11.11 -19.20
CA ARG A 198 -7.61 -11.43 -17.79
C ARG A 198 -7.76 -10.14 -17.00
N GLU A 199 -8.82 -10.05 -16.20
CA GLU A 199 -9.19 -8.86 -15.38
C GLU A 199 -8.00 -8.29 -14.56
N GLU A 200 -7.15 -9.17 -14.02
CA GLU A 200 -5.98 -8.79 -13.21
C GLU A 200 -4.81 -8.20 -14.02
N SER A 201 -4.90 -8.19 -15.36
CA SER A 201 -3.80 -7.86 -16.28
C SER A 201 -3.91 -6.48 -16.92
N VAL A 202 -4.93 -5.69 -16.57
CA VAL A 202 -5.19 -4.38 -17.18
C VAL A 202 -4.80 -3.28 -16.20
N PRO A 203 -3.65 -2.60 -16.37
CA PRO A 203 -3.37 -1.38 -15.62
C PRO A 203 -4.15 -0.21 -16.25
N GLY A 204 -4.98 0.53 -15.51
CA GLY A 204 -5.59 1.79 -15.98
C GLY A 204 -4.65 3.01 -15.87
N VAL A 205 -4.82 4.01 -16.75
CA VAL A 205 -4.05 5.28 -16.75
C VAL A 205 -4.20 6.02 -15.42
N VAL A 206 -5.36 5.86 -14.76
CA VAL A 206 -5.69 6.51 -13.49
C VAL A 206 -4.65 6.28 -12.39
N LYS A 207 -4.03 5.09 -12.35
CA LYS A 207 -2.99 4.74 -11.34
C LYS A 207 -1.69 5.55 -11.52
N LEU A 208 -1.50 6.18 -12.67
CA LEU A 208 -0.33 6.99 -13.01
C LEU A 208 -0.59 8.50 -12.90
N LEU A 209 -1.83 8.91 -12.61
CA LEU A 209 -2.20 10.32 -12.54
C LEU A 209 -1.88 10.93 -11.16
N PRO A 210 -1.62 12.25 -11.09
CA PRO A 210 -1.56 12.98 -9.82
C PRO A 210 -2.84 12.79 -9.00
N PRO A 211 -2.76 12.74 -7.65
CA PRO A 211 -3.89 12.41 -6.78
C PRO A 211 -5.12 13.29 -6.98
N SER A 212 -4.94 14.58 -7.29
CA SER A 212 -6.04 15.51 -7.49
C SER A 212 -6.86 15.26 -8.76
N LEU A 213 -6.33 14.50 -9.73
CA LEU A 213 -7.06 14.12 -10.94
C LEU A 213 -7.98 12.92 -10.73
N THR A 214 -7.84 12.21 -9.61
CA THR A 214 -8.76 11.15 -9.21
C THR A 214 -10.19 11.70 -9.14
N GLY A 215 -11.08 11.11 -9.93
CA GLY A 215 -12.47 11.55 -10.06
C GLY A 215 -12.74 12.58 -11.14
N ARG A 216 -11.71 13.12 -11.79
CA ARG A 216 -11.85 14.05 -12.91
C ARG A 216 -11.52 13.44 -14.26
N VAL A 217 -10.92 12.25 -14.28
CA VAL A 217 -10.58 11.54 -15.50
C VAL A 217 -11.49 10.34 -15.65
N VAL A 218 -12.10 10.20 -16.83
CA VAL A 218 -12.92 9.05 -17.21
C VAL A 218 -12.19 8.36 -18.34
N GLU A 219 -11.62 7.20 -18.06
CA GLU A 219 -10.99 6.35 -19.07
C GLU A 219 -11.98 5.27 -19.54
N THR A 220 -12.13 5.15 -20.85
CA THR A 220 -12.83 4.05 -21.51
C THR A 220 -11.81 3.26 -22.31
N LEU A 221 -11.64 1.99 -21.96
CA LEU A 221 -10.82 1.07 -22.74
C LEU A 221 -11.64 0.50 -23.90
N LEU A 222 -11.04 0.49 -25.09
CA LEU A 222 -11.58 -0.05 -26.32
C LEU A 222 -10.75 -1.25 -26.75
N TRP A 223 -11.40 -2.29 -27.25
CA TRP A 223 -10.77 -3.56 -27.61
C TRP A 223 -11.12 -3.97 -29.04
N GLY A 224 -10.17 -4.62 -29.71
CA GLY A 224 -10.39 -5.23 -31.02
C GLY A 224 -10.79 -4.21 -32.09
N ASP A 225 -12.03 -4.29 -32.58
CA ASP A 225 -12.57 -3.45 -33.64
C ASP A 225 -13.49 -2.32 -33.13
N GLN A 226 -13.60 -2.14 -31.80
CA GLN A 226 -14.45 -1.11 -31.19
C GLN A 226 -14.00 0.33 -31.52
N ASP A 227 -12.75 0.54 -31.94
CA ASP A 227 -12.28 1.84 -32.40
C ASP A 227 -13.07 2.34 -33.62
N GLN A 228 -13.51 1.46 -34.51
CA GLN A 228 -14.27 1.84 -35.70
C GLN A 228 -15.62 2.47 -35.35
N GLU A 229 -16.33 1.87 -34.39
CA GLU A 229 -17.64 2.36 -33.94
C GLU A 229 -17.50 3.69 -33.19
N VAL A 230 -16.55 3.79 -32.27
CA VAL A 230 -16.26 5.04 -31.55
C VAL A 230 -15.82 6.16 -32.49
N ASN A 231 -14.96 5.84 -33.47
CA ASN A 231 -14.47 6.84 -34.43
C ASN A 231 -15.58 7.39 -35.34
N ALA A 232 -16.65 6.62 -35.58
CA ALA A 232 -17.84 7.14 -36.27
C ALA A 232 -18.52 8.25 -35.44
N GLU A 233 -18.62 8.06 -34.11
CA GLU A 233 -19.24 9.04 -33.20
C GLU A 233 -18.36 10.26 -32.92
N LEU A 234 -17.03 10.10 -32.95
CA LEU A 234 -16.07 11.19 -32.78
C LEU A 234 -15.94 12.11 -34.00
N GLY A 235 -16.56 11.79 -35.15
CA GLY A 235 -16.42 12.52 -36.40
C GLY A 235 -16.65 14.03 -36.28
N ASP A 236 -17.63 14.44 -35.47
CA ASP A 236 -17.96 15.86 -35.22
C ASP A 236 -16.85 16.62 -34.45
N LEU A 237 -16.02 15.91 -33.68
CA LEU A 237 -14.95 16.47 -32.85
C LEU A 237 -13.61 16.56 -33.59
N LYS A 238 -13.53 16.03 -34.81
CA LYS A 238 -12.31 16.02 -35.66
C LYS A 238 -11.10 15.38 -34.99
N VAL A 239 -11.34 14.39 -34.12
CA VAL A 239 -10.32 13.53 -33.50
C VAL A 239 -10.68 12.08 -33.77
N GLN A 240 -9.68 11.20 -33.75
CA GLN A 240 -9.86 9.77 -33.93
C GLN A 240 -8.96 9.03 -32.94
N VAL A 241 -9.49 7.95 -32.35
CA VAL A 241 -8.71 6.96 -31.60
C VAL A 241 -7.84 6.22 -32.61
N PRO A 242 -6.50 6.31 -32.50
CA PRO A 242 -5.62 5.54 -33.35
C PRO A 242 -5.62 4.08 -32.89
N TRP A 243 -5.54 3.16 -33.85
CA TRP A 243 -5.44 1.73 -33.53
C TRP A 243 -4.22 1.45 -32.63
N GLY A 244 -4.49 0.88 -31.45
CA GLY A 244 -3.50 0.60 -30.41
C GLY A 244 -2.94 1.83 -29.68
N GLY A 245 -3.54 3.01 -29.83
CA GLY A 245 -3.19 4.23 -29.09
C GLY A 245 -4.38 4.81 -28.32
N ALA A 246 -4.38 6.11 -28.05
CA ALA A 246 -5.41 6.76 -27.23
C ALA A 246 -5.80 8.14 -27.74
N VAL A 247 -6.94 8.64 -27.28
CA VAL A 247 -7.38 10.02 -27.53
C VAL A 247 -7.95 10.66 -26.27
N ILE A 248 -7.57 11.92 -26.01
CA ILE A 248 -8.26 12.80 -25.06
C ILE A 248 -9.37 13.49 -25.83
N VAL A 249 -10.62 13.19 -25.49
CA VAL A 249 -11.79 13.73 -26.18
C VAL A 249 -11.94 15.22 -25.81
N PRO A 250 -11.92 16.15 -26.78
CA PRO A 250 -11.99 17.58 -26.47
C PRO A 250 -13.34 18.00 -25.85
N ASN A 251 -13.29 18.80 -24.79
CA ASN A 251 -14.49 19.36 -24.15
C ASN A 251 -15.19 20.37 -25.08
N ARG A 252 -16.46 20.69 -24.79
CA ARG A 252 -17.28 21.66 -25.51
C ARG A 252 -17.72 22.80 -24.56
N PRO A 253 -17.24 24.04 -24.73
CA PRO A 253 -16.29 24.50 -25.74
C PRO A 253 -14.88 23.98 -25.46
N ARG A 254 -14.11 23.81 -26.55
CA ARG A 254 -12.73 23.34 -26.47
C ARG A 254 -11.88 24.34 -25.70
N PRO A 255 -11.01 23.90 -24.76
CA PRO A 255 -10.03 24.77 -24.12
C PRO A 255 -9.18 25.52 -25.15
N GLU A 256 -8.87 26.79 -24.88
CA GLU A 256 -8.01 27.58 -25.74
C GLU A 256 -6.55 27.10 -25.66
N GLY A 257 -5.83 27.12 -26.78
CA GLY A 257 -4.39 26.81 -26.81
C GLY A 257 -4.00 25.34 -26.96
N TRP A 258 -4.94 24.39 -27.01
CA TRP A 258 -4.62 22.97 -27.22
C TRP A 258 -4.91 22.51 -28.65
N PRO A 259 -3.89 22.08 -29.43
CA PRO A 259 -4.11 21.59 -30.78
C PRO A 259 -4.72 20.18 -30.75
N LEU A 260 -5.59 19.87 -31.72
CA LEU A 260 -6.23 18.56 -31.82
C LEU A 260 -5.22 17.41 -32.02
N THR A 261 -4.02 17.73 -32.52
CA THR A 261 -2.93 16.76 -32.65
C THR A 261 -2.47 16.23 -31.31
N ASP A 262 -2.50 17.07 -30.27
CA ASP A 262 -2.01 16.72 -28.93
C ASP A 262 -3.08 16.00 -28.11
N CYS A 263 -4.31 15.94 -28.62
CA CYS A 263 -5.35 15.05 -28.12
C CYS A 263 -5.12 13.60 -28.56
N VAL A 264 -4.35 13.33 -29.61
CA VAL A 264 -4.18 11.98 -30.19
C VAL A 264 -2.80 11.43 -29.80
N ILE A 265 -2.79 10.40 -28.96
CA ILE A 265 -1.57 9.73 -28.51
C ILE A 265 -1.40 8.43 -29.30
N ARG A 266 -0.34 8.34 -30.09
CA ARG A 266 0.00 7.12 -30.83
C ARG A 266 0.98 6.30 -30.02
N ARG A 267 0.79 4.99 -30.01
CA ARG A 267 1.73 4.07 -29.35
C ARG A 267 3.11 4.13 -30.02
N PRO A 268 4.20 4.31 -29.26
CA PRO A 268 5.55 4.33 -29.81
C PRO A 268 5.92 3.02 -30.51
N PRO A 269 6.73 3.05 -31.59
CA PRO A 269 7.25 1.84 -32.21
C PRO A 269 8.01 0.97 -31.19
N GLY A 270 7.57 -0.28 -31.01
CA GLY A 270 8.18 -1.22 -30.05
C GLY A 270 7.80 -0.98 -28.58
N GLY A 271 6.95 0.01 -28.27
CA GLY A 271 6.48 0.27 -26.91
C GLY A 271 5.37 -0.70 -26.48
N GLY A 272 5.37 -1.08 -25.20
CA GLY A 272 4.28 -1.82 -24.54
C GLY A 272 3.05 -0.94 -24.23
N ILE A 273 1.96 -1.55 -23.77
CA ILE A 273 0.76 -0.81 -23.30
C ILE A 273 1.10 0.12 -22.11
N GLU A 274 2.00 -0.31 -21.22
CA GLU A 274 2.47 0.50 -20.09
C GLU A 274 3.14 1.81 -20.53
N GLN A 275 3.88 1.79 -21.64
CA GLN A 275 4.53 3.00 -22.16
C GLN A 275 3.51 3.97 -22.74
N LEU A 276 2.50 3.45 -23.46
CA LEU A 276 1.37 4.25 -23.94
C LEU A 276 0.67 4.92 -22.75
N GLN A 277 0.39 4.18 -21.67
CA GLN A 277 -0.31 4.70 -20.50
C GLN A 277 0.44 5.83 -19.81
N LYS A 278 1.77 5.77 -19.72
CA LYS A 278 2.60 6.87 -19.21
C LYS A 278 2.45 8.12 -20.08
N GLU A 279 2.51 7.97 -21.39
CA GLU A 279 2.36 9.09 -22.33
C GLU A 279 0.96 9.69 -22.29
N VAL A 280 -0.07 8.85 -22.14
CA VAL A 280 -1.46 9.30 -21.93
C VAL A 280 -1.59 10.04 -20.60
N ALA A 281 -1.04 9.52 -19.51
CA ALA A 281 -1.05 10.18 -18.20
C ALA A 281 -0.40 11.57 -18.27
N GLU A 282 0.78 11.68 -18.90
CA GLU A 282 1.44 12.97 -19.12
C GLU A 282 0.61 13.93 -19.98
N ALA A 283 -0.05 13.44 -21.03
CA ALA A 283 -0.92 14.24 -21.89
C ALA A 283 -2.16 14.74 -21.13
N VAL A 284 -2.76 13.89 -20.29
CA VAL A 284 -3.90 14.23 -19.42
C VAL A 284 -3.51 15.32 -18.42
N VAL A 285 -2.33 15.21 -17.79
CA VAL A 285 -1.81 16.23 -16.86
C VAL A 285 -1.58 17.57 -17.57
N ARG A 286 -1.05 17.56 -18.79
CA ARG A 286 -0.91 18.80 -19.57
C ARG A 286 -2.27 19.38 -19.94
N TYR A 287 -3.23 18.54 -20.33
CA TYR A 287 -4.59 18.97 -20.67
C TYR A 287 -5.35 19.54 -19.47
N SER A 288 -5.15 18.98 -18.26
CA SER A 288 -5.83 19.46 -17.04
C SER A 288 -5.42 20.86 -16.61
N ARG A 289 -4.26 21.36 -17.07
CA ARG A 289 -3.74 22.71 -16.77
C ARG A 289 -4.34 23.79 -17.66
N LEU A 290 -5.09 23.41 -18.69
CA LEU A 290 -5.70 24.38 -19.59
C LEU A 290 -6.88 25.08 -18.92
N PRO A 291 -7.10 26.38 -19.20
CA PRO A 291 -8.31 27.07 -18.75
C PRO A 291 -9.56 26.37 -19.29
N VAL A 292 -10.37 25.82 -18.39
CA VAL A 292 -11.65 25.18 -18.73
C VAL A 292 -12.78 26.18 -18.46
N HIS A 293 -13.81 26.16 -19.30
CA HIS A 293 -14.99 27.00 -19.11
C HIS A 293 -16.06 26.25 -18.32
N TYR A 294 -16.74 26.91 -17.38
CA TYR A 294 -17.91 26.32 -16.75
C TYR A 294 -19.15 26.36 -17.64
N GLU A 295 -19.95 25.31 -17.57
CA GLU A 295 -21.35 25.38 -17.97
C GLU A 295 -22.15 26.18 -16.92
N ARG A 296 -23.28 26.76 -17.33
CA ARG A 296 -24.14 27.61 -16.49
C ARG A 296 -24.50 26.98 -15.15
N ASP A 297 -24.73 25.67 -15.12
CA ASP A 297 -25.17 24.96 -13.92
C ASP A 297 -24.05 24.89 -12.87
N VAL A 298 -22.84 24.45 -13.25
CA VAL A 298 -21.68 24.42 -12.33
C VAL A 298 -21.36 25.81 -11.77
N ARG A 299 -21.52 26.84 -12.60
CA ARG A 299 -21.34 28.22 -12.15
C ARG A 299 -22.37 28.63 -11.09
N ALA A 300 -23.65 28.32 -11.32
CA ALA A 300 -24.71 28.61 -10.34
C ALA A 300 -24.43 27.91 -9.00
N GLU A 301 -23.88 26.70 -9.04
CA GLU A 301 -23.50 25.96 -7.83
C GLU A 301 -22.32 26.58 -7.09
N ILE A 302 -21.32 27.11 -7.80
CA ILE A 302 -20.20 27.85 -7.17
C ILE A 302 -20.71 29.16 -6.54
N GLU A 303 -21.61 29.86 -7.24
CA GLU A 303 -22.22 31.09 -6.72
C GLU A 303 -23.08 30.78 -5.47
N ASP A 304 -23.86 29.69 -5.46
CA ASP A 304 -24.58 29.19 -4.27
C ASP A 304 -23.63 28.80 -3.14
N PHE A 305 -22.57 28.06 -3.48
CA PHE A 305 -21.53 27.65 -2.56
C PHE A 305 -20.92 28.86 -1.85
N HIS A 306 -20.62 29.94 -2.58
CA HIS A 306 -20.11 31.18 -2.01
C HIS A 306 -21.15 31.93 -1.17
N ALA A 307 -22.38 32.03 -1.65
CA ALA A 307 -23.44 32.79 -0.98
C ALA A 307 -23.96 32.11 0.30
N ASN A 308 -24.00 30.78 0.32
CA ASN A 308 -24.62 29.97 1.37
C ASN A 308 -23.59 29.16 2.18
N TRP A 309 -22.31 29.54 2.14
CA TRP A 309 -21.28 28.96 3.03
C TRP A 309 -21.48 29.48 4.46
N ALA A 310 -21.57 28.57 5.43
CA ALA A 310 -21.80 28.94 6.83
C ALA A 310 -20.82 28.32 7.84
N LEU A 311 -19.89 27.48 7.38
CA LEU A 311 -18.86 26.95 8.26
C LEU A 311 -17.83 28.05 8.56
N PRO A 312 -17.26 28.09 9.79
CA PRO A 312 -16.18 29.00 10.12
C PRO A 312 -15.01 28.85 9.15
N GLU A 313 -14.33 29.95 8.85
CA GLU A 313 -13.13 29.91 8.03
C GLU A 313 -12.05 29.08 8.74
N VAL A 314 -11.51 28.10 8.01
CA VAL A 314 -10.31 27.39 8.46
C VAL A 314 -9.15 28.33 8.20
N GLY A 315 -8.53 28.87 9.26
CA GLY A 315 -7.34 29.70 9.08
C GLY A 315 -6.16 28.89 8.51
N PRO A 316 -5.22 29.52 7.79
CA PRO A 316 -4.05 28.84 7.24
C PRO A 316 -3.27 28.09 8.32
N ALA A 317 -2.52 27.05 7.94
CA ALA A 317 -1.57 26.42 8.84
C ALA A 317 -0.69 27.50 9.49
N SER A 318 -0.65 27.53 10.83
CA SER A 318 0.22 28.49 11.50
C SER A 318 1.66 28.27 11.02
N THR A 319 2.43 29.34 10.83
CA THR A 319 3.84 29.23 10.39
C THR A 319 4.62 28.26 11.26
N ARG A 320 4.27 28.18 12.56
CA ARG A 320 4.81 27.20 13.50
C ARG A 320 4.56 25.75 13.06
N LEU A 321 3.33 25.40 12.67
CA LEU A 321 2.98 24.04 12.22
C LEU A 321 3.70 23.67 10.92
N LEU A 322 3.83 24.61 9.99
CA LEU A 322 4.57 24.38 8.74
C LEU A 322 6.06 24.16 8.98
N VAL A 323 6.67 24.98 9.85
CA VAL A 323 8.09 24.81 10.25
C VAL A 323 8.30 23.50 11.00
N GLU A 324 7.36 23.10 11.86
CA GLU A 324 7.41 21.83 12.58
C GLU A 324 7.31 20.64 11.63
N LYS A 325 6.39 20.68 10.65
CA LYS A 325 6.29 19.66 9.60
C LYS A 325 7.57 19.56 8.76
N GLN A 326 8.08 20.70 8.28
CA GLN A 326 9.31 20.72 7.48
C GLN A 326 10.49 20.12 8.27
N ARG A 327 10.62 20.47 9.55
CA ARG A 327 11.63 19.89 10.42
C ARG A 327 11.48 18.36 10.54
N VAL A 328 10.26 17.84 10.64
CA VAL A 328 9.99 16.40 10.67
C VAL A 328 10.35 15.73 9.34
N GLU A 329 10.05 16.37 8.22
CA GLU A 329 10.46 15.88 6.89
C GLU A 329 11.99 15.83 6.78
N GLU A 330 12.69 16.87 7.21
CA GLU A 330 14.16 16.94 7.24
C GLU A 330 14.76 15.88 8.18
N ASP A 331 14.21 15.72 9.39
CA ASP A 331 14.69 14.73 10.36
C ASP A 331 14.40 13.30 9.85
N ASN A 332 13.27 13.06 9.19
CA ASN A 332 12.97 11.79 8.51
C ASN A 332 13.93 11.49 7.36
N GLU A 333 14.28 12.51 6.56
CA GLU A 333 15.24 12.36 5.47
C GLU A 333 16.63 12.05 6.03
N ARG A 334 17.05 12.72 7.10
CA ARG A 334 18.30 12.41 7.83
C ARG A 334 18.30 10.98 8.36
N LEU A 335 17.24 10.54 9.04
CA LEU A 335 17.12 9.17 9.53
C LEU A 335 17.20 8.15 8.39
N ASN A 336 16.59 8.44 7.24
CA ASN A 336 16.69 7.58 6.06
C ASN A 336 18.11 7.47 5.52
N GLN A 337 18.84 8.59 5.46
CA GLN A 337 20.24 8.59 5.04
C GLN A 337 21.09 7.73 5.98
N VAL A 338 20.92 7.89 7.30
CA VAL A 338 21.62 7.08 8.31
C VAL A 338 21.28 5.59 8.20
N ILE A 339 19.98 5.24 8.10
CA ILE A 339 19.53 3.84 7.95
C ILE A 339 20.12 3.20 6.68
N ASN A 340 20.21 3.95 5.58
CA ASN A 340 20.81 3.45 4.35
C ASN A 340 22.33 3.27 4.50
N GLY A 341 23.04 4.19 5.17
CA GLY A 341 24.46 4.03 5.50
C GLY A 341 24.71 2.77 6.35
N LEU A 342 23.92 2.56 7.41
CA LEU A 342 24.02 1.36 8.25
C LEU A 342 23.73 0.06 7.49
N ARG A 343 22.88 0.09 6.46
CA ARG A 343 22.65 -1.09 5.60
C ARG A 343 23.93 -1.46 4.84
N ASP A 344 24.65 -0.49 4.33
CA ASP A 344 25.89 -0.73 3.59
C ASP A 344 26.98 -1.26 4.53
N GLU A 345 27.10 -0.68 5.72
CA GLU A 345 27.98 -1.17 6.79
C GLU A 345 27.62 -2.61 7.21
N LEU A 346 26.33 -2.89 7.45
CA LEU A 346 25.84 -4.22 7.78
C LEU A 346 26.19 -5.23 6.68
N SER A 347 26.01 -4.84 5.40
CA SER A 347 26.34 -5.68 4.25
C SER A 347 27.85 -5.93 4.12
N ALA A 348 28.69 -4.97 4.50
CA ALA A 348 30.13 -5.13 4.58
C ALA A 348 30.54 -6.05 5.74
N ALA A 349 29.98 -5.86 6.93
CA ALA A 349 30.22 -6.68 8.11
C ALA A 349 29.82 -8.15 7.87
N GLN A 350 28.67 -8.39 7.23
CA GLN A 350 28.22 -9.73 6.84
C GLN A 350 29.19 -10.40 5.87
N ARG A 351 29.70 -9.68 4.86
CA ARG A 351 30.72 -10.21 3.94
C ARG A 351 32.02 -10.55 4.67
N HIS A 352 32.45 -9.70 5.60
CA HIS A 352 33.63 -9.95 6.41
C HIS A 352 33.47 -11.19 7.29
N GLY A 353 32.33 -11.34 7.98
CA GLY A 353 32.02 -12.53 8.77
C GLY A 353 32.01 -13.81 7.92
N GLN A 354 31.39 -13.79 6.74
CA GLN A 354 31.41 -14.93 5.82
C GLN A 354 32.84 -15.31 5.40
N GLU A 355 33.71 -14.33 5.18
CA GLU A 355 35.10 -14.58 4.82
C GLU A 355 35.90 -15.19 5.99
N MET A 356 35.74 -14.67 7.21
CA MET A 356 36.38 -15.24 8.40
C MET A 356 35.93 -16.68 8.64
N LEU A 357 34.64 -16.98 8.41
CA LEU A 357 34.12 -18.34 8.50
C LEU A 357 34.75 -19.28 7.46
N ARG A 358 34.98 -18.81 6.23
CA ARG A 358 35.68 -19.59 5.19
C ARG A 358 37.11 -19.87 5.58
N LEU A 359 37.85 -18.86 6.04
CA LEU A 359 39.23 -19.02 6.50
C LEU A 359 39.33 -20.01 7.65
N LYS A 360 38.41 -19.93 8.61
CA LYS A 360 38.31 -20.86 9.74
C LYS A 360 38.12 -22.31 9.26
N ASN A 361 37.15 -22.57 8.39
CA ASN A 361 36.89 -23.91 7.85
C ASN A 361 38.08 -24.45 7.03
N ALA A 362 38.75 -23.59 6.26
CA ALA A 362 39.93 -23.96 5.48
C ALA A 362 41.11 -24.34 6.38
N ALA A 363 41.35 -23.57 7.45
CA ALA A 363 42.39 -23.83 8.43
C ALA A 363 42.12 -25.12 9.24
N GLU A 364 40.87 -25.37 9.63
CA GLU A 364 40.47 -26.64 10.29
C GLU A 364 40.69 -27.85 9.37
N THR A 365 40.29 -27.75 8.10
CA THR A 365 40.51 -28.82 7.11
C THR A 365 42.00 -29.08 6.89
N ALA A 366 42.80 -28.01 6.82
CA ALA A 366 44.26 -28.12 6.72
C ALA A 366 44.87 -28.78 7.96
N ALA A 367 44.43 -28.41 9.17
CA ALA A 367 44.91 -29.00 10.42
C ALA A 367 44.64 -30.51 10.47
N THR A 368 43.43 -30.95 10.12
CA THR A 368 43.07 -32.39 10.05
C THR A 368 43.97 -33.15 9.09
N ARG A 369 44.15 -32.63 7.86
CA ARG A 369 45.02 -33.25 6.84
C ARG A 369 46.48 -33.34 7.30
N LEU A 370 47.02 -32.28 7.90
CA LEU A 370 48.41 -32.24 8.37
C LEU A 370 48.65 -33.19 9.56
N LEU A 371 47.62 -33.42 10.41
CA LEU A 371 47.68 -34.44 11.46
C LEU A 371 47.74 -35.85 10.85
N GLU A 372 46.94 -36.14 9.82
CA GLU A 372 46.96 -37.42 9.10
C GLU A 372 48.30 -37.66 8.39
N GLU A 373 48.92 -36.61 7.86
CA GLU A 373 50.26 -36.63 7.24
C GLU A 373 51.42 -36.67 8.27
N ALA A 374 51.11 -36.78 9.56
CA ALA A 374 52.06 -36.77 10.68
C ALA A 374 52.95 -35.51 10.77
N GLN A 375 52.48 -34.38 10.24
CA GLN A 375 53.15 -33.08 10.27
C GLN A 375 52.70 -32.25 11.47
N ALA A 376 53.06 -32.70 12.67
CA ALA A 376 52.54 -32.14 13.93
C ALA A 376 52.87 -30.65 14.19
N SER A 377 53.94 -30.10 13.60
CA SER A 377 54.26 -28.66 13.72
C SER A 377 53.30 -27.82 12.89
N ASP A 378 53.11 -28.21 11.63
CA ASP A 378 52.29 -27.47 10.67
C ASP A 378 50.80 -27.61 11.03
N ALA A 379 50.39 -28.77 11.54
CA ALA A 379 49.06 -28.98 12.09
C ALA A 379 48.75 -28.02 13.26
N ARG A 380 49.70 -27.78 14.17
CA ARG A 380 49.54 -26.82 15.26
C ARG A 380 49.40 -25.39 14.75
N GLN A 381 50.20 -25.00 13.77
CA GLN A 381 50.07 -23.67 13.15
C GLN A 381 48.72 -23.49 12.46
N ALA A 382 48.24 -24.50 11.74
CA ALA A 382 46.90 -24.47 11.11
C ALA A 382 45.79 -24.39 12.16
N GLN A 383 45.93 -25.08 13.31
CA GLN A 383 44.99 -24.99 14.41
C GLN A 383 44.97 -23.59 15.06
N GLU A 384 46.14 -22.98 15.28
CA GLU A 384 46.23 -21.60 15.77
C GLU A 384 45.60 -20.60 14.77
N GLN A 385 45.77 -20.82 13.47
CA GLN A 385 45.11 -20.02 12.43
C GLN A 385 43.59 -20.18 12.49
N ALA A 386 43.08 -21.40 12.69
CA ALA A 386 41.65 -21.65 12.86
C ALA A 386 41.08 -20.95 14.10
N GLU A 387 41.80 -20.97 15.21
CA GLU A 387 41.39 -20.27 16.45
C GLU A 387 41.37 -18.74 16.27
N ARG A 388 42.37 -18.16 15.58
CA ARG A 388 42.37 -16.72 15.26
C ARG A 388 41.22 -16.33 14.32
N ALA A 389 41.00 -17.12 13.27
CA ALA A 389 39.89 -16.90 12.34
C ALA A 389 38.53 -17.05 13.03
N TRP A 390 38.42 -17.97 14.01
CA TRP A 390 37.22 -18.12 14.84
C TRP A 390 36.95 -16.89 15.70
N ALA A 391 37.96 -16.38 16.42
CA ALA A 391 37.82 -15.16 17.22
C ALA A 391 37.42 -13.94 16.35
N ALA A 392 38.01 -13.83 15.16
CA ALA A 392 37.66 -12.78 14.19
C ALA A 392 36.21 -12.92 13.68
N TYR A 393 35.75 -14.15 13.44
CA TYR A 393 34.36 -14.43 13.08
C TYR A 393 33.38 -14.03 14.21
N GLU A 394 33.67 -14.40 15.47
CA GLU A 394 32.83 -14.02 16.61
C GLU A 394 32.73 -12.50 16.78
N ALA A 395 33.83 -11.77 16.57
CA ALA A 395 33.83 -10.31 16.56
C ALA A 395 32.99 -9.73 15.41
N ALA A 396 33.09 -10.29 14.21
CA ALA A 396 32.31 -9.86 13.05
C ALA A 396 30.80 -10.11 13.24
N GLU A 397 30.41 -11.25 13.81
CA GLU A 397 29.00 -11.56 14.12
C GLU A 397 28.45 -10.63 15.21
N ALA A 398 29.24 -10.29 16.24
CA ALA A 398 28.83 -9.33 17.26
C ALA A 398 28.59 -7.93 16.65
N GLU A 399 29.40 -7.52 15.67
CA GLU A 399 29.20 -6.26 14.96
C GLU A 399 27.95 -6.28 14.07
N VAL A 400 27.67 -7.40 13.41
CA VAL A 400 26.41 -7.59 12.65
C VAL A 400 25.20 -7.48 13.58
N GLU A 401 25.24 -8.08 14.77
CA GLU A 401 24.16 -8.00 15.77
C GLU A 401 23.97 -6.56 16.28
N ARG A 402 25.07 -5.84 16.54
CA ARG A 402 25.06 -4.43 16.96
C ARG A 402 24.42 -3.54 15.90
N LEU A 403 24.90 -3.60 14.66
CA LEU A 403 24.39 -2.82 13.53
C LEU A 403 22.92 -3.15 13.21
N THR A 404 22.52 -4.42 13.34
CA THR A 404 21.12 -4.82 13.17
C THR A 404 20.22 -4.20 14.24
N SER A 405 20.67 -4.18 15.49
CA SER A 405 19.93 -3.58 16.62
C SER A 405 19.78 -2.06 16.45
N GLU A 406 20.84 -1.39 16.00
CA GLU A 406 20.86 0.05 15.69
C GLU A 406 19.91 0.38 14.54
N ALA A 407 19.95 -0.39 13.44
CA ALA A 407 19.04 -0.23 12.33
C ALA A 407 17.56 -0.46 12.75
N ALA A 408 17.30 -1.45 13.60
CA ALA A 408 15.95 -1.71 14.12
C ALA A 408 15.44 -0.53 14.98
N TRP A 409 16.32 0.05 15.81
CA TRP A 409 15.99 1.21 16.64
C TRP A 409 15.66 2.45 15.80
N LEU A 410 16.50 2.80 14.82
CA LEU A 410 16.25 3.94 13.92
C LEU A 410 14.99 3.75 13.08
N ARG A 411 14.69 2.51 12.65
CA ARG A 411 13.43 2.21 11.96
C ARG A 411 12.21 2.41 12.85
N ARG A 412 12.29 2.07 14.14
CA ARG A 412 11.22 2.35 15.12
C ARG A 412 11.02 3.84 15.32
N GLU A 413 12.11 4.59 15.49
CA GLU A 413 12.07 6.05 15.63
C GLU A 413 11.42 6.70 14.40
N ARG A 414 11.84 6.31 13.20
CA ARG A 414 11.23 6.77 11.95
C ARG A 414 9.75 6.36 11.79
N ALA A 415 9.36 5.17 12.26
CA ALA A 415 7.96 4.75 12.16
C ALA A 415 7.03 5.62 13.03
N GLN A 416 7.53 6.15 14.15
CA GLN A 416 6.76 7.02 15.04
C GLN A 416 6.57 8.43 14.48
N SER A 417 7.61 8.99 13.86
CA SER A 417 7.55 10.32 13.24
C SER A 417 6.56 10.40 12.06
N LEU A 418 6.20 9.26 11.47
CA LEU A 418 5.23 9.17 10.36
C LEU A 418 3.75 9.04 10.83
N GLY A 419 3.49 8.85 12.13
CA GLY A 419 2.19 8.33 12.59
C GLY A 419 1.45 9.05 13.74
N LYS A 420 2.10 9.75 14.68
CA LYS A 420 1.40 10.37 15.85
C LYS A 420 2.14 11.58 16.48
N SER A 421 1.39 12.31 17.31
CA SER A 421 1.77 13.49 18.10
C SER A 421 3.03 13.30 18.97
N TYR A 422 3.82 14.37 19.00
CA TYR A 422 5.18 14.63 19.50
C TYR A 422 5.62 14.10 20.89
N SER A 423 4.79 13.39 21.66
CA SER A 423 5.07 13.14 23.08
C SER A 423 5.36 11.70 23.49
N ASP A 424 5.17 10.73 22.60
CA ASP A 424 5.31 9.32 22.98
C ASP A 424 6.76 8.85 22.74
N PRO A 425 7.49 8.39 23.78
CA PRO A 425 8.83 7.84 23.60
C PRO A 425 8.75 6.60 22.71
N ALA A 426 9.83 6.33 21.98
CA ALA A 426 9.93 5.08 21.24
C ALA A 426 9.69 3.92 22.20
N PRO A 427 8.78 2.96 21.89
CA PRO A 427 8.57 1.82 22.74
C PRO A 427 9.92 1.15 22.91
N GLU A 428 10.41 1.13 24.15
CA GLU A 428 11.54 0.29 24.47
C GLU A 428 11.15 -1.15 24.13
N PRO A 429 12.08 -1.95 23.58
CA PRO A 429 11.85 -3.39 23.45
C PRO A 429 11.34 -3.92 24.79
N LEU A 430 10.32 -4.77 24.77
CA LEU A 430 9.85 -5.40 25.99
C LEU A 430 11.05 -6.07 26.68
N PRO A 431 11.20 -5.95 28.01
CA PRO A 431 12.29 -6.60 28.71
C PRO A 431 12.23 -8.10 28.39
N GLY A 432 13.28 -8.60 27.73
CA GLY A 432 13.35 -9.99 27.31
C GLY A 432 13.33 -10.96 28.49
N PRO A 433 12.99 -12.23 28.24
CA PRO A 433 12.89 -13.25 29.28
C PRO A 433 14.22 -13.43 30.02
N LYS A 434 14.17 -13.67 31.33
CA LYS A 434 15.34 -13.94 32.18
C LYS A 434 15.62 -15.44 32.31
N SER A 435 14.67 -16.29 31.92
CA SER A 435 14.81 -17.74 31.87
C SER A 435 14.04 -18.33 30.68
N TRP A 436 14.36 -19.58 30.31
CA TRP A 436 13.61 -20.30 29.28
C TRP A 436 12.15 -20.58 29.66
N ASP A 437 11.86 -20.72 30.95
CA ASP A 437 10.50 -20.93 31.44
C ASP A 437 9.67 -19.64 31.30
N GLU A 438 10.28 -18.50 31.63
CA GLU A 438 9.69 -17.17 31.39
C GLU A 438 9.52 -16.87 29.90
N LEU A 439 10.43 -17.33 29.03
CA LEU A 439 10.27 -17.22 27.57
C LEU A 439 8.98 -17.90 27.10
N LEU A 440 8.66 -19.10 27.62
CA LEU A 440 7.45 -19.81 27.25
C LEU A 440 6.19 -19.11 27.78
N GLU A 441 6.25 -18.58 28.99
CA GLU A 441 5.15 -17.79 29.58
C GLU A 441 4.88 -16.52 28.77
N LEU A 442 5.91 -15.73 28.50
CA LEU A 442 5.80 -14.50 27.70
C LEU A 442 5.36 -14.80 26.26
N ALA A 443 5.91 -15.85 25.63
CA ALA A 443 5.50 -16.23 24.29
C ALA A 443 4.01 -16.58 24.23
N GLY A 444 3.51 -17.38 25.20
CA GLY A 444 2.11 -17.75 25.26
C GLY A 444 1.16 -16.61 25.60
N GLY A 445 1.63 -15.59 26.36
CA GLY A 445 0.82 -14.44 26.76
C GLY A 445 0.83 -13.27 25.76
N LEU A 446 1.94 -13.05 25.06
CA LEU A 446 2.16 -11.86 24.24
C LEU A 446 2.12 -12.13 22.73
N LEU A 447 2.55 -13.31 22.27
CA LEU A 447 2.68 -13.60 20.84
C LEU A 447 1.41 -14.27 20.32
N THR A 448 0.57 -13.48 19.64
CA THR A 448 -0.72 -13.95 19.13
C THR A 448 -0.64 -14.68 17.79
N LYS A 449 0.48 -14.54 17.09
CA LYS A 449 0.74 -15.12 15.75
C LYS A 449 1.88 -16.15 15.75
N VAL A 450 2.56 -16.33 16.89
CA VAL A 450 3.63 -17.33 17.04
C VAL A 450 3.23 -18.32 18.13
N ARG A 451 3.31 -19.61 17.82
CA ARG A 451 3.03 -20.69 18.77
C ARG A 451 4.29 -21.49 19.04
N VAL A 452 4.73 -21.53 20.29
CA VAL A 452 5.88 -22.33 20.72
C VAL A 452 5.41 -23.71 21.19
N GLY A 453 5.89 -24.76 20.53
CA GLY A 453 5.61 -26.15 20.90
C GLY A 453 6.40 -26.62 22.12
N ASN A 454 6.42 -27.94 22.35
CA ASN A 454 7.19 -28.51 23.46
C ASN A 454 8.69 -28.54 23.15
N ILE A 455 9.40 -27.53 23.64
CA ILE A 455 10.86 -27.36 23.47
C ILE A 455 11.69 -27.85 24.67
N ALA A 456 11.05 -28.37 25.73
CA ALA A 456 11.70 -28.62 27.03
C ALA A 456 12.95 -29.51 26.92
N LYS A 457 12.90 -30.56 26.09
CA LYS A 457 14.03 -31.47 25.87
C LYS A 457 15.23 -30.76 25.23
N GLY A 458 15.00 -29.94 24.21
CA GLY A 458 16.07 -29.25 23.49
C GLY A 458 16.72 -28.17 24.36
N VAL A 459 15.90 -27.35 25.01
CA VAL A 459 16.35 -26.33 25.96
C VAL A 459 17.08 -26.93 27.15
N GLY A 460 16.62 -28.08 27.66
CA GLY A 460 17.27 -28.78 28.78
C GLY A 460 18.74 -29.13 28.51
N LEU A 461 19.11 -29.35 27.24
CA LEU A 461 20.49 -29.61 26.82
C LEU A 461 21.34 -28.33 26.70
N LEU A 462 20.72 -27.15 26.71
CA LEU A 462 21.41 -25.86 26.68
C LEU A 462 21.65 -25.26 28.08
N ARG A 463 20.91 -25.74 29.09
CA ARG A 463 20.98 -25.21 30.46
C ARG A 463 22.38 -25.41 31.06
N GLY A 464 22.87 -24.39 31.76
CA GLY A 464 24.18 -24.38 32.41
C GLY A 464 25.35 -24.05 31.49
N HIS A 465 25.11 -23.82 30.20
CA HIS A 465 26.16 -23.37 29.28
C HIS A 465 26.50 -21.89 29.49
N GLU A 466 27.77 -21.49 29.32
CA GLU A 466 28.22 -20.09 29.51
C GLU A 466 27.46 -19.07 28.65
N LYS A 467 27.04 -19.49 27.45
CA LYS A 467 26.27 -18.68 26.48
C LYS A 467 24.75 -18.78 26.65
N GLU A 468 24.22 -19.49 27.66
CA GLU A 468 22.78 -19.73 27.83
C GLU A 468 21.95 -18.44 27.78
N LYS A 469 22.38 -17.39 28.48
CA LYS A 469 21.68 -16.10 28.49
C LYS A 469 21.67 -15.42 27.12
N VAL A 470 22.77 -15.51 26.37
CA VAL A 470 22.84 -14.96 25.01
C VAL A 470 21.87 -15.70 24.10
N TRP A 471 21.86 -17.03 24.15
CA TRP A 471 20.96 -17.85 23.35
C TRP A 471 19.48 -17.62 23.68
N LEU A 472 19.16 -17.38 24.96
CA LEU A 472 17.83 -17.01 25.41
C LEU A 472 17.37 -15.69 24.75
N GLN A 473 18.19 -14.64 24.82
CA GLN A 473 17.86 -13.33 24.24
C GLN A 473 17.74 -13.37 22.71
N ARG A 474 18.64 -14.09 22.04
CA ARG A 474 18.58 -14.29 20.59
C ARG A 474 17.34 -15.08 20.17
N SER A 475 16.96 -16.09 20.95
CA SER A 475 15.71 -16.83 20.72
C SER A 475 14.49 -15.93 20.86
N TRP A 476 14.43 -15.11 21.92
CA TRP A 476 13.35 -14.14 22.10
C TRP A 476 13.26 -13.15 20.93
N SER A 477 14.39 -12.56 20.53
CA SER A 477 14.45 -11.63 19.39
C SER A 477 13.95 -12.25 18.09
N ALA A 478 14.24 -13.54 17.87
CA ALA A 478 13.72 -14.29 16.73
C ALA A 478 12.19 -14.47 16.80
N LEU A 479 11.65 -14.81 17.97
CA LEU A 479 10.20 -14.94 18.19
C LEU A 479 9.46 -13.63 17.94
N GLU A 480 9.96 -12.51 18.48
CA GLU A 480 9.38 -11.18 18.26
C GLU A 480 9.38 -10.80 16.78
N SER A 481 10.48 -11.12 16.07
CA SER A 481 10.57 -10.84 14.64
C SER A 481 9.59 -11.70 13.82
N TYR A 482 9.34 -12.96 14.21
CA TYR A 482 8.32 -13.81 13.58
C TYR A 482 6.90 -13.34 13.86
N GLN A 483 6.62 -12.83 15.07
CA GLN A 483 5.35 -12.20 15.40
C GLN A 483 5.09 -11.00 14.49
N ALA A 484 6.05 -10.07 14.42
CA ALA A 484 5.93 -8.87 13.60
C ALA A 484 5.88 -9.20 12.10
N TYR A 485 6.58 -10.24 11.64
CA TYR A 485 6.47 -10.77 10.28
C TYR A 485 5.06 -11.28 9.98
N ALA A 486 4.49 -12.11 10.85
CA ALA A 486 3.18 -12.69 10.64
C ALA A 486 2.06 -11.63 10.64
N GLU A 487 2.17 -10.61 11.51
CA GLU A 487 1.28 -9.44 11.51
C GLU A 487 1.40 -8.65 10.22
N ALA A 488 2.62 -8.28 9.81
CA ALA A 488 2.86 -7.52 8.59
C ALA A 488 2.41 -8.28 7.34
N LYS A 489 2.59 -9.60 7.29
CA LYS A 489 2.15 -10.44 6.18
C LYS A 489 0.62 -10.57 6.13
N ALA A 490 -0.05 -10.60 7.28
CA ALA A 490 -1.51 -10.56 7.33
C ALA A 490 -2.06 -9.21 6.82
N GLU A 491 -1.36 -8.10 7.11
CA GLU A 491 -1.74 -6.75 6.67
C GLU A 491 -1.46 -6.51 5.17
N HIS A 492 -0.27 -6.89 4.68
CA HIS A 492 0.20 -6.54 3.33
C HIS A 492 0.11 -7.68 2.31
N GLY A 493 -0.22 -8.89 2.77
CA GLY A 493 -0.38 -10.07 1.93
C GLY A 493 0.93 -10.77 1.53
N PRO A 494 0.82 -12.02 1.03
CA PRO A 494 1.96 -12.87 0.73
C PRO A 494 2.74 -12.46 -0.53
N VAL A 495 2.18 -11.61 -1.40
CA VAL A 495 2.89 -11.08 -2.57
C VAL A 495 3.99 -10.11 -2.12
N VAL A 496 3.70 -9.26 -1.13
CA VAL A 496 4.66 -8.29 -0.59
C VAL A 496 5.64 -8.99 0.36
N LEU A 497 5.15 -9.90 1.20
CA LEU A 497 5.93 -10.60 2.21
C LEU A 497 5.80 -12.12 2.01
N PRO A 498 6.47 -12.71 1.00
CA PRO A 498 6.34 -14.13 0.70
C PRO A 498 6.94 -15.04 1.78
N HIS A 499 8.04 -14.62 2.41
CA HIS A 499 8.75 -15.39 3.44
C HIS A 499 9.52 -14.48 4.41
N MET A 500 9.93 -15.02 5.56
CA MET A 500 10.62 -14.28 6.65
C MET A 500 11.83 -13.47 6.17
N ARG A 501 12.63 -14.01 5.24
CA ARG A 501 13.79 -13.28 4.69
C ARG A 501 13.40 -11.97 3.99
N SER A 502 12.23 -11.90 3.35
CA SER A 502 11.73 -10.68 2.71
C SER A 502 11.39 -9.63 3.76
N TYR A 503 10.81 -10.07 4.89
CA TYR A 503 10.53 -9.19 6.02
C TYR A 503 11.80 -8.61 6.65
N LEU A 504 12.81 -9.43 6.91
CA LEU A 504 14.09 -8.94 7.47
C LEU A 504 14.76 -7.88 6.58
N GLN A 505 14.57 -7.96 5.26
CA GLN A 505 15.08 -7.01 4.28
C GLN A 505 14.15 -5.82 4.02
N TRP A 506 12.90 -5.90 4.49
CA TRP A 506 11.88 -4.89 4.24
C TRP A 506 12.15 -3.61 5.02
N GLN A 507 12.04 -2.46 4.34
CA GLN A 507 12.39 -1.17 4.93
C GLN A 507 11.48 -0.75 6.09
N ARG A 508 10.24 -1.25 6.11
CA ARG A 508 9.26 -0.95 7.15
C ARG A 508 9.35 -1.91 8.34
N ALA A 509 10.20 -2.95 8.29
CA ALA A 509 10.37 -3.89 9.39
C ALA A 509 11.15 -3.24 10.54
N THR A 510 10.49 -3.06 11.67
CA THR A 510 11.01 -2.41 12.89
C THR A 510 11.51 -3.38 13.95
N VAL A 511 11.16 -4.66 13.83
CA VAL A 511 11.59 -5.75 14.72
C VAL A 511 12.29 -6.79 13.86
N ILE A 512 13.61 -6.85 13.94
CA ILE A 512 14.43 -7.70 13.07
C ILE A 512 15.55 -8.35 13.88
N PHE A 513 15.96 -9.53 13.45
CA PHE A 513 17.23 -10.15 13.84
C PHE A 513 18.18 -10.25 12.63
N PRO A 514 19.48 -10.51 12.83
CA PRO A 514 20.43 -10.62 11.72
C PRO A 514 20.00 -11.60 10.64
N THR A 515 19.94 -11.15 9.38
CA THR A 515 19.52 -12.00 8.26
C THR A 515 20.41 -13.25 8.09
N THR A 516 21.66 -13.22 8.55
CA THR A 516 22.59 -14.35 8.54
C THR A 516 22.15 -15.51 9.45
N TRP A 517 21.32 -15.24 10.45
CA TRP A 517 20.77 -16.27 11.33
C TRP A 517 19.64 -17.04 10.65
N HIS A 518 18.92 -16.44 9.70
CA HIS A 518 17.82 -17.11 9.01
C HIS A 518 18.35 -18.12 8.00
N ALA A 519 17.97 -19.38 8.18
CA ALA A 519 18.17 -20.42 7.18
C ALA A 519 16.80 -20.76 6.57
N PRO A 520 16.59 -20.44 5.28
CA PRO A 520 15.33 -20.74 4.61
C PRO A 520 15.12 -22.26 4.54
N ASN A 521 13.90 -22.68 4.19
CA ASN A 521 13.55 -24.08 4.00
C ASN A 521 14.54 -24.78 3.04
N ASP A 522 15.52 -25.47 3.63
CA ASP A 522 16.57 -26.15 2.91
C ASP A 522 16.12 -27.58 2.64
N ALA A 523 15.28 -27.75 1.61
CA ALA A 523 14.87 -29.07 1.14
C ALA A 523 16.06 -29.96 0.74
N SER A 524 17.25 -29.38 0.50
CA SER A 524 18.48 -30.14 0.24
C SER A 524 19.11 -30.72 1.51
N ALA A 525 18.79 -30.17 2.70
CA ALA A 525 19.17 -30.73 3.99
C ALA A 525 18.28 -31.93 4.40
N LEU A 526 17.11 -32.09 3.77
CA LEU A 526 16.31 -33.31 3.84
C LEU A 526 16.95 -34.36 2.92
N SER A 527 18.00 -34.99 3.44
CA SER A 527 18.67 -36.13 2.82
C SER A 527 17.66 -37.27 2.51
N ARG A 528 18.00 -38.13 1.54
CA ARG A 528 17.22 -39.35 1.22
C ARG A 528 17.04 -40.28 2.42
N ASP A 529 17.84 -40.13 3.48
CA ASP A 529 17.75 -40.92 4.70
C ASP A 529 16.60 -40.42 5.62
N PRO A 530 15.56 -41.25 5.86
CA PRO A 530 14.40 -40.89 6.67
C PRO A 530 14.71 -40.39 8.08
N LYS A 531 15.88 -40.76 8.65
CA LYS A 531 16.25 -40.36 10.01
C LYS A 531 16.39 -38.83 10.17
N TYR A 532 16.85 -38.13 9.13
CA TYR A 532 17.08 -36.69 9.18
C TYR A 532 15.78 -35.89 9.06
N THR A 533 14.82 -36.41 8.29
CA THR A 533 13.45 -35.90 8.23
C THR A 533 12.76 -36.14 9.56
N ALA A 534 12.85 -37.35 10.13
CA ALA A 534 12.25 -37.68 11.42
C ALA A 534 12.77 -36.78 12.56
N ALA A 535 14.06 -36.43 12.56
CA ALA A 535 14.62 -35.50 13.55
C ALA A 535 14.01 -34.09 13.47
N ARG A 536 13.49 -33.68 12.31
CA ARG A 536 12.90 -32.36 12.05
C ARG A 536 11.37 -32.40 12.00
N THR A 537 10.76 -33.53 12.33
CA THR A 537 9.30 -33.67 12.40
C THR A 537 8.83 -33.38 13.83
N PHE A 538 8.00 -32.35 13.98
CA PHE A 538 7.45 -31.95 15.27
C PHE A 538 5.92 -31.93 15.20
N THR A 539 5.28 -32.25 16.32
CA THR A 539 3.81 -32.20 16.39
C THR A 539 3.35 -30.75 16.55
N VAL A 540 2.58 -30.27 15.59
CA VAL A 540 1.89 -28.98 15.63
C VAL A 540 0.43 -29.23 16.02
N PRO A 541 -0.12 -28.51 17.03
CA PRO A 541 -1.54 -28.62 17.34
C PRO A 541 -2.38 -28.33 16.10
N ASP A 542 -3.48 -29.05 15.91
CA ASP A 542 -4.42 -28.92 14.77
C ASP A 542 -3.89 -29.45 13.42
N LEU A 543 -2.57 -29.52 13.22
CA LEU A 543 -1.95 -30.01 11.96
C LEU A 543 -1.27 -31.39 12.07
N GLY A 544 -0.98 -31.85 13.30
CA GLY A 544 -0.29 -33.12 13.53
C GLY A 544 1.22 -33.04 13.24
N PRO A 545 1.87 -34.12 12.79
CA PRO A 545 3.31 -34.14 12.55
C PRO A 545 3.69 -33.32 11.30
N VAL A 546 4.53 -32.29 11.48
CA VAL A 546 4.99 -31.39 10.42
C VAL A 546 6.52 -31.38 10.35
N VAL A 547 7.08 -31.43 9.15
CA VAL A 547 8.53 -31.31 8.91
C VAL A 547 8.93 -29.83 8.91
N MET A 548 9.82 -29.45 9.82
CA MET A 548 10.29 -28.07 10.00
C MET A 548 11.75 -27.92 9.56
N ALA A 549 11.98 -27.74 8.26
CA ALA A 549 13.33 -27.59 7.70
C ALA A 549 13.87 -26.15 7.78
N GLU A 550 12.99 -25.15 7.77
CA GLU A 550 13.34 -23.76 8.06
C GLU A 550 13.80 -23.61 9.51
N HIS A 551 14.87 -22.82 9.73
CA HIS A 551 15.39 -22.63 11.07
C HIS A 551 16.14 -21.31 11.26
N VAL A 552 16.25 -20.88 12.51
CA VAL A 552 17.12 -19.78 12.94
C VAL A 552 18.37 -20.35 13.61
N ARG A 553 19.53 -19.84 13.22
CA ARG A 553 20.83 -20.14 13.79
C ARG A 553 21.09 -19.23 14.98
N ILE A 554 20.77 -19.73 16.18
CA ILE A 554 20.95 -18.98 17.43
C ILE A 554 22.44 -18.75 17.73
N ASP A 555 23.29 -19.72 17.35
CA ASP A 555 24.75 -19.59 17.41
C ASP A 555 25.44 -20.43 16.33
N HIS A 556 26.72 -20.20 16.06
CA HIS A 556 27.47 -20.85 14.99
C HIS A 556 28.68 -21.65 15.50
N GLY A 557 29.23 -22.50 14.62
CA GLY A 557 30.56 -23.10 14.78
C GLY A 557 30.64 -24.31 15.70
N ARG A 558 30.70 -24.10 17.02
CA ARG A 558 30.99 -25.19 17.98
C ARG A 558 29.70 -25.81 18.55
N PRO A 559 29.63 -27.14 18.72
CA PRO A 559 28.54 -27.77 19.47
C PRO A 559 28.37 -27.08 20.84
N PRO A 560 27.13 -26.82 21.28
CA PRO A 560 25.87 -27.35 20.74
C PRO A 560 25.30 -26.60 19.53
N ALA A 561 25.87 -25.46 19.10
CA ALA A 561 25.43 -24.64 17.95
C ALA A 561 23.89 -24.51 17.81
N PRO A 562 23.18 -23.90 18.77
CA PRO A 562 21.74 -24.05 18.89
C PRO A 562 20.95 -23.55 17.67
N ARG A 563 19.79 -24.18 17.45
CA ARG A 563 18.88 -23.94 16.33
C ARG A 563 17.45 -23.81 16.83
N MET A 564 16.67 -22.93 16.22
CA MET A 564 15.22 -22.85 16.39
C MET A 564 14.55 -23.33 15.09
N HIS A 565 13.80 -24.42 15.12
CA HIS A 565 13.09 -24.92 13.94
C HIS A 565 11.69 -24.33 13.84
N VAL A 566 11.35 -23.88 12.64
CA VAL A 566 10.18 -23.04 12.37
C VAL A 566 9.35 -23.65 11.24
N TYR A 567 8.04 -23.53 11.37
CA TYR A 567 7.07 -23.78 10.31
C TYR A 567 6.20 -22.55 10.11
N ASP A 568 6.33 -21.92 8.94
CA ASP A 568 5.52 -20.78 8.53
C ASP A 568 4.18 -21.28 7.93
N ASP A 569 3.11 -21.23 8.73
CA ASP A 569 1.74 -21.55 8.33
C ASP A 569 0.88 -20.30 8.20
N THR A 570 1.49 -19.12 7.97
CA THR A 570 0.77 -17.84 7.86
C THR A 570 -0.21 -17.77 6.70
N CYS A 571 0.02 -18.55 5.64
CA CYS A 571 -0.92 -18.74 4.52
C CYS A 571 -1.68 -20.07 4.60
N GLY A 572 -1.49 -20.83 5.67
CA GLY A 572 -2.11 -22.13 5.87
C GLY A 572 -3.29 -22.08 6.85
N PRO A 573 -3.82 -23.25 7.25
CA PRO A 573 -5.05 -23.36 8.04
C PRO A 573 -4.98 -22.67 9.41
N THR A 574 -3.80 -22.55 10.01
CA THR A 574 -3.66 -21.92 11.34
C THR A 574 -3.41 -20.42 11.26
N GLY A 575 -2.88 -19.90 10.13
CA GLY A 575 -2.51 -18.49 9.98
C GLY A 575 -1.43 -18.03 10.96
N MET A 576 -0.59 -18.95 11.45
CA MET A 576 0.42 -18.73 12.50
C MET A 576 1.80 -19.22 12.09
N VAL A 577 2.83 -18.78 12.81
CA VAL A 577 4.17 -19.39 12.78
C VAL A 577 4.30 -20.36 13.95
N HIS A 578 4.78 -21.58 13.70
CA HIS A 578 4.96 -22.60 14.72
C HIS A 578 6.44 -22.89 14.98
N ILE A 579 6.82 -22.97 16.25
CA ILE A 579 8.17 -23.31 16.68
C ILE A 579 8.18 -24.73 17.24
N GLY A 580 8.78 -25.66 16.51
CA GLY A 580 8.80 -27.07 16.92
C GLY A 580 9.95 -27.42 17.87
N TYR A 581 11.05 -26.67 17.81
CA TYR A 581 12.27 -27.00 18.54
C TYR A 581 13.13 -25.77 18.81
N ILE A 582 13.72 -25.73 20.00
CA ILE A 582 14.87 -24.88 20.35
C ILE A 582 15.85 -25.77 21.11
N GLY A 583 17.08 -25.88 20.63
CA GLY A 583 18.08 -26.76 21.24
C GLY A 583 19.34 -26.93 20.38
N PRO A 584 20.23 -27.87 20.74
CA PRO A 584 21.42 -28.17 19.96
C PRO A 584 21.13 -28.46 18.48
N HIS A 585 22.14 -28.31 17.64
CA HIS A 585 22.06 -28.66 16.23
C HIS A 585 21.61 -30.12 16.04
N LEU A 586 20.55 -30.33 15.26
CA LEU A 586 20.00 -31.66 14.97
C LEU A 586 20.85 -32.40 13.92
N PRO A 587 20.94 -33.75 13.97
CA PRO A 587 21.76 -34.53 13.05
C PRO A 587 21.52 -34.18 11.58
N ASN A 588 22.60 -34.16 10.79
CA ASN A 588 22.57 -33.97 9.34
C ASN A 588 23.48 -34.98 8.61
N GLY A 589 23.45 -34.95 7.27
CA GLY A 589 24.24 -35.84 6.41
C GLY A 589 25.76 -35.62 6.42
N ARG A 590 26.25 -34.61 7.17
CA ARG A 590 27.68 -34.32 7.35
C ARG A 590 28.22 -34.80 8.71
N ASP A 591 27.35 -35.27 9.60
CA ASP A 591 27.71 -35.73 10.95
C ASP A 591 28.05 -37.24 10.98
N SER A 592 28.34 -37.87 9.84
CA SER A 592 28.63 -39.31 9.70
C SER A 592 30.06 -39.62 9.32
#